data_AF-A0A7Y6F6E7-F1
#
_entry.id   AF-A0A7Y6F6E7-F1
#
_cell.length_a   1.000
_cell.length_b   1.000
_cell.length_c   1.000
_cell.angle_alpha   90.00
_cell.angle_beta   90.00
_cell.angle_gamma   90.00
#
_symmetry.space_group_name_H-M   'P 1'
#
loop_
_entity.id
_entity.type
_entity.pdbx_description
1 polymer ?
#
loop_
_entity_poly.entity_id
_entity_poly.type
_entity_poly.pdbx_seq_one_letter_code
_entity_poly.pdbx_strand_id
1 'polypeptide(L)'
;MGDSGDRAGPPPDSRDDDSGGHGNRDGGPGTVPDGRADDHARLASVVDAWAAAIVANDADRIGAFMADEWVIVSGSGITDRDAFLAFVASGDLTHSAMQAVTPPRIRVHGDTALVTVRITNTARYGGRRFDADEWTTDVFVRRDGHWRCALSHITPAAPPQGS
;
A
#
# COMPACT_ATOMS: atom_id res chain seq x y z
N MET A 1 44.45 -67.66 -61.54
CA MET A 1 44.92 -68.73 -60.63
C MET A 1 45.69 -68.01 -59.55
N GLY A 2 45.04 -67.52 -58.49
CA GLY A 2 44.48 -68.29 -57.37
C GLY A 2 45.39 -67.99 -56.17
N ASP A 3 45.09 -66.94 -55.40
CA ASP A 3 44.31 -66.97 -54.13
C ASP A 3 45.25 -67.28 -52.94
N SER A 4 45.75 -66.25 -52.26
CA SER A 4 45.20 -65.57 -51.07
C SER A 4 45.69 -66.18 -49.77
N GLY A 5 46.59 -65.42 -49.13
CA GLY A 5 46.97 -65.57 -47.74
C GLY A 5 45.95 -64.93 -46.81
N ASP A 6 46.03 -65.39 -45.57
CA ASP A 6 45.07 -65.29 -44.49
C ASP A 6 45.25 -64.00 -43.65
N ARG A 7 44.13 -63.54 -43.07
CA ARG A 7 43.92 -62.58 -41.95
C ARG A 7 44.10 -61.06 -42.12
N ALA A 8 42.97 -60.34 -42.04
CA ALA A 8 42.83 -59.04 -41.36
C ALA A 8 41.37 -58.84 -40.90
N GLY A 9 41.17 -58.24 -39.72
CA GLY A 9 39.86 -58.07 -39.06
C GLY A 9 38.94 -57.02 -39.71
N PRO A 10 37.65 -56.95 -39.28
CA PRO A 10 36.68 -55.99 -39.83
C PRO A 10 36.84 -54.57 -39.24
N PRO A 11 36.25 -53.53 -39.91
CA PRO A 11 36.89 -52.23 -40.17
C PRO A 11 36.44 -51.08 -39.25
N PRO A 12 37.06 -49.88 -39.36
CA PRO A 12 36.64 -48.67 -38.65
C PRO A 12 35.69 -47.82 -39.51
N ASP A 13 34.67 -47.25 -38.89
CA ASP A 13 33.96 -46.03 -39.35
C ASP A 13 33.01 -45.59 -38.22
N SER A 14 32.70 -44.33 -37.95
CA SER A 14 32.98 -43.08 -38.64
C SER A 14 32.92 -41.97 -37.59
N ARG A 15 33.64 -40.88 -37.82
CA ARG A 15 33.47 -39.61 -37.14
C ARG A 15 32.17 -38.98 -37.63
N ASP A 16 31.34 -38.49 -36.71
CA ASP A 16 30.45 -37.38 -36.99
C ASP A 16 30.68 -36.30 -35.93
N ASP A 17 31.18 -35.18 -36.42
CA ASP A 17 31.24 -33.87 -35.83
C ASP A 17 29.78 -33.35 -35.78
N ASP A 18 29.26 -33.01 -34.60
CA ASP A 18 28.18 -32.02 -34.56
C ASP A 18 28.29 -31.11 -33.33
N SER A 19 28.42 -29.83 -33.67
CA SER A 19 28.50 -28.69 -32.76
C SER A 19 27.07 -28.28 -32.40
N GLY A 20 26.58 -28.71 -31.25
CA GLY A 20 25.27 -28.33 -30.72
C GLY A 20 25.39 -27.66 -29.36
N GLY A 21 25.07 -26.37 -29.29
CA GLY A 21 25.35 -25.48 -28.17
C GLY A 21 24.89 -25.96 -26.79
N HIS A 22 25.76 -25.75 -25.81
CA HIS A 22 25.36 -25.65 -24.40
C HIS A 22 24.43 -24.44 -24.26
N GLY A 23 23.12 -24.69 -24.41
CA GLY A 23 22.08 -23.78 -23.98
C GLY A 23 22.17 -23.62 -22.46
N ASN A 24 22.96 -22.63 -22.04
CA ASN A 24 22.91 -22.07 -20.70
C ASN A 24 21.44 -21.69 -20.48
N ARG A 25 20.75 -22.44 -19.61
CA ARG A 25 19.42 -22.05 -19.15
C ARG A 25 19.63 -20.85 -18.25
N ASP A 26 19.64 -19.68 -18.88
CA ASP A 26 19.43 -18.39 -18.24
C ASP A 26 18.03 -18.44 -17.62
N GLY A 27 17.93 -19.06 -16.45
CA GLY A 27 16.91 -18.74 -15.47
C GLY A 27 17.19 -17.32 -14.99
N GLY A 28 16.88 -16.34 -15.84
CA GLY A 28 16.86 -14.94 -15.45
C GLY A 28 16.02 -14.81 -14.19
N PRO A 29 16.40 -13.94 -13.24
CA PRO A 29 15.60 -13.75 -12.04
C PRO A 29 14.21 -13.35 -12.49
N GLY A 30 13.24 -14.24 -12.26
CA GLY A 30 11.84 -13.89 -12.38
C GLY A 30 11.66 -12.60 -11.61
N THR A 31 11.19 -11.56 -12.28
CA THR A 31 10.86 -10.29 -11.66
C THR A 31 9.83 -10.59 -10.58
N VAL A 32 10.29 -10.82 -9.35
CA VAL A 32 9.45 -10.74 -8.16
C VAL A 32 8.88 -9.33 -8.24
N PRO A 33 7.55 -9.16 -8.29
CA PRO A 33 6.96 -7.83 -8.27
C PRO A 33 7.59 -7.09 -7.10
N ASP A 34 8.16 -5.91 -7.35
CA ASP A 34 8.77 -5.13 -6.30
C ASP A 34 7.68 -4.83 -5.27
N GLY A 35 7.65 -5.62 -4.19
CA GLY A 35 6.55 -5.61 -3.22
C GLY A 35 6.33 -4.23 -2.62
N ARG A 36 7.36 -3.36 -2.69
CA ARG A 36 7.28 -1.94 -2.33
C ARG A 36 6.44 -1.09 -3.28
N ALA A 37 6.52 -1.30 -4.60
CA ALA A 37 5.72 -0.56 -5.57
C ALA A 37 4.25 -0.97 -5.47
N ASP A 38 4.00 -2.26 -5.23
CA ASP A 38 2.68 -2.80 -4.91
C ASP A 38 2.15 -2.24 -3.58
N ASP A 39 2.98 -2.18 -2.53
CA ASP A 39 2.59 -1.61 -1.23
C ASP A 39 2.20 -0.12 -1.34
N HIS A 40 2.89 0.68 -2.16
CA HIS A 40 2.52 2.08 -2.37
C HIS A 40 1.14 2.22 -3.03
N ALA A 41 0.88 1.46 -4.11
CA ALA A 41 -0.40 1.49 -4.80
C ALA A 41 -1.54 0.98 -3.90
N ARG A 42 -1.29 -0.08 -3.12
CA ARG A 42 -2.23 -0.59 -2.12
C ARG A 42 -2.54 0.44 -1.04
N LEU A 43 -1.53 1.11 -0.49
CA LEU A 43 -1.73 2.16 0.51
C LEU A 43 -2.52 3.34 -0.04
N ALA A 44 -2.24 3.78 -1.27
CA ALA A 44 -3.04 4.82 -1.93
C ALA A 44 -4.51 4.41 -2.04
N SER A 45 -4.78 3.17 -2.47
CA SER A 45 -6.14 2.63 -2.53
C SER A 45 -6.81 2.53 -1.15
N VAL A 46 -6.06 2.18 -0.11
CA VAL A 46 -6.57 2.11 1.27
C VAL A 46 -6.95 3.51 1.77
N VAL A 47 -6.11 4.51 1.52
CA VAL A 47 -6.37 5.91 1.91
C VAL A 47 -7.63 6.45 1.21
N ASP A 48 -7.77 6.21 -0.10
CA ASP A 48 -8.95 6.65 -0.85
C ASP A 48 -10.23 5.95 -0.36
N ALA A 49 -10.17 4.64 -0.13
CA ALA A 49 -11.31 3.87 0.37
C ALA A 49 -11.71 4.28 1.79
N TRP A 50 -10.73 4.60 2.64
CA TRP A 50 -10.97 5.08 4.00
C TRP A 50 -11.60 6.47 4.01
N ALA A 51 -11.10 7.42 3.21
CA ALA A 51 -11.72 8.74 3.04
C ALA A 51 -13.17 8.62 2.54
N ALA A 52 -13.44 7.71 1.60
CA ALA A 52 -14.80 7.45 1.14
C ALA A 52 -15.72 6.88 2.23
N ALA A 53 -15.20 6.02 3.12
CA ALA A 53 -15.96 5.52 4.27
C ALA A 53 -16.29 6.63 5.29
N ILE A 54 -15.34 7.55 5.53
CA ILE A 54 -15.53 8.73 6.39
C ILE A 54 -16.64 9.63 5.82
N VAL A 55 -16.61 9.94 4.53
CA VAL A 55 -17.64 10.75 3.86
C VAL A 55 -19.01 10.06 3.85
N ALA A 56 -19.04 8.73 3.74
CA ALA A 56 -20.28 7.96 3.84
C ALA A 56 -20.85 7.90 5.27
N ASN A 57 -20.09 8.36 6.27
CA ASN A 57 -20.43 8.28 7.69
C ASN A 57 -20.76 6.85 8.16
N ASP A 58 -20.04 5.87 7.61
CA ASP A 58 -20.25 4.45 7.86
C ASP A 58 -19.23 3.97 8.92
N ALA A 59 -19.66 3.95 10.19
CA ALA A 59 -18.80 3.61 11.32
C ALA A 59 -18.16 2.21 11.18
N ASP A 60 -18.89 1.23 10.66
CA ASP A 60 -18.37 -0.13 10.50
C ASP A 60 -17.29 -0.19 9.42
N ARG A 61 -17.52 0.48 8.27
CA ARG A 61 -16.51 0.57 7.21
C ARG A 61 -15.29 1.36 7.66
N ILE A 62 -15.46 2.45 8.40
CA ILE A 62 -14.34 3.21 8.96
C ILE A 62 -13.53 2.32 9.90
N GLY A 63 -14.21 1.61 10.80
CA GLY A 63 -13.59 0.74 11.79
C GLY A 63 -12.76 -0.40 11.19
N ALA A 64 -13.08 -0.86 9.98
CA ALA A 64 -12.31 -1.88 9.26
C ALA A 64 -10.95 -1.40 8.74
N PHE A 65 -10.74 -0.08 8.60
CA PHE A 65 -9.44 0.49 8.24
C PHE A 65 -8.57 0.82 9.46
N MET A 66 -9.14 0.81 10.66
CA MET A 66 -8.45 1.13 11.90
C MET A 66 -7.85 -0.12 12.53
N ALA A 67 -6.64 -0.01 13.06
CA ALA A 67 -6.08 -0.98 14.00
C ALA A 67 -6.83 -0.86 15.34
N ASP A 68 -6.79 -1.91 16.17
CA ASP A 68 -7.50 -1.92 17.45
C ASP A 68 -6.95 -0.83 18.39
N GLU A 69 -5.65 -0.56 18.28
CA GLU A 69 -4.94 0.49 19.02
C GLU A 69 -5.05 1.90 18.42
N TRP A 70 -5.89 2.11 17.40
CA TRP A 70 -5.96 3.39 16.72
C TRP A 70 -6.38 4.54 17.65
N VAL A 71 -5.70 5.67 17.48
CA VAL A 71 -6.03 6.94 18.13
C VAL A 71 -5.94 8.09 17.12
N ILE A 72 -6.72 9.14 17.35
CA ILE A 72 -6.51 10.44 16.72
C ILE A 72 -5.99 11.45 17.73
N VAL A 73 -4.90 12.12 17.35
CA VAL A 73 -4.30 13.23 18.09
C VAL A 73 -4.67 14.53 17.42
N SER A 74 -5.16 15.48 18.21
CA SER A 74 -5.49 16.83 17.75
C SER A 74 -5.10 17.87 18.80
N GLY A 75 -5.35 19.15 18.51
CA GLY A 75 -5.12 20.23 19.47
C GLY A 75 -5.93 20.12 20.78
N SER A 76 -7.01 19.33 20.81
CA SER A 76 -7.79 19.08 22.03
C SER A 76 -7.32 17.87 22.84
N GLY A 77 -6.38 17.09 22.33
CA GLY A 77 -5.87 15.88 22.97
C GLY A 77 -6.01 14.62 22.11
N ILE A 78 -6.06 13.46 22.78
CA ILE A 78 -6.13 12.14 22.16
C ILE A 78 -7.55 11.60 22.30
N THR A 79 -8.12 11.12 21.20
CA THR A 79 -9.40 10.39 21.17
C THR A 79 -9.14 8.97 20.67
N ASP A 80 -9.66 7.97 21.37
CA ASP A 80 -9.54 6.57 20.97
C ASP A 80 -10.54 6.16 19.87
N ARG A 81 -10.30 4.98 19.31
CA ARG A 81 -11.11 4.36 18.26
C ARG A 81 -12.59 4.25 18.62
N ASP A 82 -12.90 3.71 19.80
CA ASP A 82 -14.28 3.39 20.15
C ASP A 82 -15.10 4.65 20.40
N ALA A 83 -14.52 5.65 21.06
CA ALA A 83 -15.14 6.97 21.22
C ALA A 83 -15.39 7.64 19.86
N PHE A 84 -14.41 7.60 18.95
CA PHE A 84 -14.57 8.18 17.60
C PHE A 84 -15.70 7.50 16.82
N LEU A 85 -15.71 6.16 16.79
CA LEU A 85 -16.75 5.41 16.07
C LEU A 85 -18.13 5.61 16.70
N ALA A 86 -18.23 5.77 18.02
CA ALA A 86 -19.49 6.11 18.69
C ALA A 86 -20.03 7.49 18.27
N PHE A 87 -19.16 8.50 18.11
CA PHE A 87 -19.59 9.82 17.59
C PHE A 87 -20.09 9.74 16.15
N VAL A 88 -19.45 8.92 15.30
CA VAL A 88 -19.89 8.71 13.92
C VAL A 88 -21.24 7.98 13.89
N ALA A 89 -21.37 6.89 14.65
CA ALA A 89 -22.56 6.04 14.67
C ALA A 89 -23.81 6.75 15.23
N SER A 90 -23.61 7.62 16.23
CA SER A 90 -24.70 8.46 16.78
C SER A 90 -25.12 9.59 15.83
N GLY A 91 -24.30 9.92 14.83
CA GLY A 91 -24.47 11.10 13.98
C GLY A 91 -24.07 12.41 14.68
N ASP A 92 -23.57 12.35 15.91
CA ASP A 92 -23.01 13.51 16.60
C ASP A 92 -21.83 14.09 15.83
N LEU A 93 -21.08 13.24 15.13
CA LEU A 93 -20.07 13.62 14.14
C LEU A 93 -20.51 13.13 12.76
N THR A 94 -20.59 14.05 11.80
CA THR A 94 -20.79 13.71 10.37
C THR A 94 -19.79 14.44 9.51
N HIS A 95 -19.23 13.77 8.51
CA HIS A 95 -18.35 14.39 7.51
C HIS A 95 -19.09 14.49 6.19
N SER A 96 -19.33 15.72 5.73
CA SER A 96 -20.02 15.98 4.45
C SER A 96 -19.06 16.16 3.28
N ALA A 97 -17.78 16.40 3.57
CA ALA A 97 -16.74 16.60 2.58
C ALA A 97 -15.38 16.27 3.19
N MET A 98 -14.53 15.57 2.43
CA MET A 98 -13.13 15.32 2.76
C MET A 98 -12.36 15.26 1.43
N GLN A 99 -11.53 16.26 1.16
CA GLN A 99 -10.81 16.40 -0.10
C GLN A 99 -9.32 16.64 0.16
N ALA A 100 -8.47 15.87 -0.52
CA ALA A 100 -7.04 16.12 -0.52
C ALA A 100 -6.72 17.37 -1.36
N VAL A 101 -6.03 18.33 -0.74
CA VAL A 101 -5.53 19.56 -1.39
C VAL A 101 -4.19 19.31 -2.07
N THR A 102 -3.42 18.36 -1.55
CA THR A 102 -2.11 17.97 -2.08
C THR A 102 -2.11 16.47 -2.39
N PRO A 103 -1.31 16.01 -3.36
CA PRO A 103 -1.04 14.58 -3.49
C PRO A 103 -0.49 14.00 -2.17
N PRO A 104 -0.95 12.83 -1.71
CA PRO A 104 -0.45 12.25 -0.47
C PRO A 104 1.03 11.88 -0.59
N ARG A 105 1.81 12.25 0.42
CA ARG A 105 3.20 11.80 0.56
C ARG A 105 3.20 10.47 1.31
N ILE A 106 3.42 9.37 0.60
CA ILE A 106 3.50 8.03 1.18
C ILE A 106 4.98 7.62 1.37
N ARG A 107 5.32 7.06 2.53
CA ARG A 107 6.62 6.44 2.81
C ARG A 107 6.42 5.09 3.49
N VAL A 108 6.99 4.04 2.92
CA VAL A 108 6.88 2.66 3.42
C VAL A 108 8.21 2.24 4.04
N HIS A 109 8.14 1.67 5.23
CA HIS A 109 9.25 1.21 6.07
C HIS A 109 8.93 -0.18 6.62
N GLY A 110 9.19 -1.23 5.83
CA GLY A 110 8.83 -2.60 6.22
C GLY A 110 7.32 -2.75 6.39
N ASP A 111 6.88 -3.09 7.61
CA ASP A 111 5.47 -3.25 7.97
C ASP A 111 4.82 -1.96 8.52
N THR A 112 5.48 -0.81 8.36
CA THR A 112 4.95 0.50 8.74
C THR A 112 4.93 1.42 7.53
N ALA A 113 3.89 2.26 7.41
CA ALA A 113 3.86 3.34 6.43
C ALA A 113 3.40 4.65 7.05
N LEU A 114 3.90 5.76 6.51
CA LEU A 114 3.48 7.10 6.87
C LEU A 114 2.84 7.74 5.65
N VAL A 115 1.63 8.26 5.84
CA VAL A 115 0.90 9.06 4.85
C VAL A 115 0.77 10.46 5.41
N THR A 116 1.23 11.46 4.67
CA THR A 116 1.03 12.87 5.02
C THR A 116 0.31 13.57 3.89
N VAL A 117 -0.78 14.27 4.21
CA VAL A 117 -1.64 14.93 3.22
C VAL A 117 -2.30 16.17 3.83
N ARG A 118 -2.47 17.22 3.04
CA ARG A 118 -3.33 18.35 3.39
C ARG A 118 -4.75 18.05 2.94
N ILE A 119 -5.72 18.16 3.84
CA ILE A 119 -7.12 17.84 3.60
C ILE A 119 -7.95 19.07 3.95
N THR A 120 -8.92 19.39 3.10
CA THR A 120 -10.06 20.22 3.51
C THR A 120 -11.22 19.31 3.86
N ASN A 121 -11.80 19.47 5.05
CA ASN A 121 -12.97 18.73 5.48
C ASN A 121 -14.11 19.68 5.87
N THR A 122 -15.35 19.23 5.67
CA THR A 122 -16.52 19.86 6.29
C THR A 122 -17.18 18.83 7.19
N ALA A 123 -17.05 19.03 8.49
CA ALA A 123 -17.67 18.22 9.53
C ALA A 123 -18.85 18.95 10.18
N ARG A 124 -19.79 18.20 10.77
CA ARG A 124 -20.72 18.72 11.76
C ARG A 124 -20.52 17.95 13.05
N TYR A 125 -20.34 18.69 14.14
CA TYR A 125 -20.25 18.14 15.49
C TYR A 125 -21.20 18.84 16.44
N GLY A 126 -22.08 18.10 17.13
CA GLY A 126 -23.06 18.66 18.07
C GLY A 126 -23.95 19.76 17.43
N GLY A 127 -24.38 19.55 16.18
CA GLY A 127 -25.21 20.50 15.41
C GLY A 127 -24.46 21.71 14.82
N ARG A 128 -23.17 21.89 15.12
CA ARG A 128 -22.35 22.98 14.57
C ARG A 128 -21.55 22.50 13.37
N ARG A 129 -21.51 23.29 12.30
CA ARG A 129 -20.64 23.05 11.15
C ARG A 129 -19.22 23.54 11.44
N PHE A 130 -18.24 22.75 11.04
CA PHE A 130 -16.82 23.06 11.07
C PHE A 130 -16.26 22.82 9.68
N ASP A 131 -15.63 23.84 9.12
CA ASP A 131 -14.82 23.70 7.92
C ASP A 131 -13.36 23.73 8.39
N ALA A 132 -12.63 22.66 8.10
CA ALA A 132 -11.24 22.48 8.49
C ALA A 132 -10.36 22.43 7.24
N ASP A 133 -9.21 23.11 7.31
CA ASP A 133 -8.08 22.93 6.41
C ASP A 133 -6.92 22.49 7.28
N GLU A 134 -6.47 21.25 7.11
CA GLU A 134 -5.59 20.58 8.05
C GLU A 134 -4.53 19.74 7.35
N TRP A 135 -3.36 19.66 7.98
CA TRP A 135 -2.40 18.61 7.69
C TRP A 135 -2.74 17.39 8.53
N THR A 136 -2.80 16.25 7.88
CA THR A 136 -2.96 14.94 8.53
C THR A 136 -1.71 14.12 8.33
N THR A 137 -1.27 13.43 9.39
CA THR A 137 -0.32 12.33 9.31
C THR A 137 -0.96 11.06 9.83
N ASP A 138 -1.06 10.06 8.96
CA ASP A 138 -1.55 8.73 9.29
C ASP A 138 -0.39 7.73 9.31
N VAL A 139 -0.32 6.93 10.38
CA VAL A 139 0.63 5.85 10.54
C VAL A 139 -0.11 4.54 10.34
N PHE A 140 0.23 3.83 9.27
CA PHE A 140 -0.30 2.52 8.96
C PHE A 140 0.66 1.43 9.42
N VAL A 141 0.10 0.34 9.92
CA VAL A 141 0.81 -0.90 10.22
C VAL A 141 0.23 -2.04 9.41
N ARG A 142 1.08 -2.95 8.93
CA ARG A 142 0.65 -4.15 8.23
C ARG A 142 0.44 -5.29 9.23
N ARG A 143 -0.80 -5.79 9.32
CA ARG A 143 -1.19 -6.92 10.17
C ARG A 143 -1.88 -7.96 9.29
N ASP A 144 -1.41 -9.20 9.33
CA ASP A 144 -1.97 -10.31 8.54
C ASP A 144 -2.10 -10.00 7.03
N GLY A 145 -1.14 -9.23 6.48
CA GLY A 145 -1.14 -8.80 5.08
C GLY A 145 -2.04 -7.60 4.75
N HIS A 146 -2.72 -7.02 5.75
CA HIS A 146 -3.60 -5.87 5.60
C HIS A 146 -3.02 -4.62 6.25
N TRP A 147 -3.07 -3.49 5.54
CA TRP A 147 -2.71 -2.19 6.10
C TRP A 147 -3.87 -1.66 6.95
N ARG A 148 -3.60 -1.31 8.20
CA ARG A 148 -4.54 -0.66 9.12
C ARG A 148 -3.91 0.59 9.71
N CYS A 149 -4.67 1.66 9.83
CA CYS A 149 -4.21 2.88 10.46
C CYS A 149 -4.14 2.66 11.97
N ALA A 150 -2.98 2.91 12.58
CA ALA A 150 -2.77 2.83 14.03
C ALA A 150 -2.72 4.21 14.70
N LEU A 151 -2.51 5.29 13.95
CA LEU A 151 -2.54 6.64 14.49
C LEU A 151 -2.85 7.64 13.39
N SER A 152 -3.74 8.59 13.70
CA SER A 152 -3.94 9.81 12.93
C SER A 152 -3.52 11.01 13.77
N HIS A 153 -2.83 11.97 13.18
CA HIS A 153 -2.52 13.23 13.83
C HIS A 153 -2.90 14.38 12.90
N ILE A 154 -3.75 15.26 13.40
CA ILE A 154 -4.22 16.44 12.67
C ILE A 154 -3.69 17.72 13.30
N THR A 155 -3.35 18.68 12.44
CA THR A 155 -3.06 20.07 12.82
C THR A 155 -3.67 21.02 11.80
N PRO A 156 -4.24 22.17 12.22
CA PRO A 156 -4.67 23.19 11.28
C PRO A 156 -3.53 23.57 10.32
N ALA A 157 -3.85 23.71 9.04
CA ALA A 157 -2.92 24.23 8.07
C ALA A 157 -2.78 25.74 8.26
N ALA A 158 -1.55 26.24 8.15
CA ALA A 158 -1.35 27.69 8.09
C ALA A 158 -2.06 28.25 6.84
N PRO A 159 -2.57 29.50 6.91
CA PRO A 159 -3.02 30.19 5.71
C PRO A 159 -1.94 30.16 4.63
N PRO A 160 -2.30 30.09 3.34
CA PRO A 160 -1.32 30.26 2.27
C PRO A 160 -0.55 31.56 2.54
N GLN A 161 0.78 31.49 2.61
CA GLN A 161 1.58 32.72 2.65
C GLN A 161 1.35 33.42 1.30
N GLY A 162 0.78 34.62 1.34
CA GLY A 162 0.49 35.40 0.14
C GLY A 162 1.76 35.55 -0.70
N SER A 163 1.63 35.26 -1.99
CA SER A 163 2.68 35.39 -3.00
C SER A 163 3.18 36.82 -3.17
#